data_AF-A0A9E1NT50-F1
#
_entry.id   AF-A0A9E1NT50-F1
#
_cell.length_a   1.000
_cell.length_b   1.000
_cell.length_c   1.000
_cell.angle_alpha   90.00
_cell.angle_beta   90.00
_cell.angle_gamma   90.00
#
_symmetry.space_group_name_H-M   'P 1'
#
loop_
_entity.id
_entity.type
_entity.pdbx_description
1 polymer ?
#
loop_
_entity_poly.entity_id
_entity_poly.type
_entity_poly.pdbx_seq_one_letter_code
_entity_poly.pdbx_strand_id
1 'polypeptide(L)'
;MNIKFILKVMVILIFITSSPSFGEDTLDLPAIEGSHSVGNDQNNLGMNAYKKKRFDQALKHFQVASVVDRKKGVIFFNLGLTLHQLGNHLEAAKHFQWALKLSPNNKNISGSSLLKEHHCDNNPKLPCDLGKPSKHKVEGSDTISPPNYMPKSSGGGSY
;
A
#
# COMPACT_ATOMS: atom_id res chain seq x y z
N MET A 1 5.35 8.15 53.71
CA MET A 1 5.05 7.89 52.28
C MET A 1 4.97 6.38 52.07
N ASN A 2 3.85 5.85 51.56
CA ASN A 2 3.54 4.42 51.66
C ASN A 2 4.15 3.65 50.46
N ILE A 3 5.12 2.77 50.72
CA ILE A 3 5.85 2.02 49.68
C ILE A 3 4.90 1.24 48.74
N LYS A 4 3.76 0.77 49.25
CA LYS A 4 2.72 0.10 48.46
C LYS A 4 2.00 1.03 47.47
N PHE A 5 1.95 2.33 47.77
CA PHE A 5 1.36 3.33 46.89
C PHE A 5 2.31 3.69 45.74
N ILE A 6 3.61 3.85 46.04
CA ILE A 6 4.64 4.10 45.02
C ILE A 6 4.72 2.93 44.03
N LEU A 7 4.68 1.69 44.52
CA LEU A 7 4.75 0.51 43.67
C LEU A 7 3.54 0.41 42.71
N LYS A 8 2.33 0.77 43.16
CA LYS A 8 1.12 0.78 42.32
C LYS A 8 1.18 1.87 41.24
N VAL A 9 1.67 3.05 41.57
CA VAL A 9 1.82 4.16 40.60
C VAL A 9 2.84 3.82 39.52
N MET A 10 3.95 3.15 39.88
CA MET A 10 4.95 2.72 38.88
C MET A 10 4.44 1.63 37.95
N VAL A 11 3.66 0.65 38.44
CA VAL A 11 3.09 -0.41 37.58
C VAL A 11 2.07 0.17 36.60
N ILE A 12 1.24 1.15 37.00
CA ILE A 12 0.28 1.80 36.12
C ILE A 12 0.99 2.61 35.02
N LEU A 13 2.10 3.29 35.34
CA LEU A 13 2.86 4.07 34.36
C LEU A 13 3.57 3.21 33.30
N ILE A 14 3.94 1.96 33.62
CA ILE A 14 4.60 1.04 32.68
C ILE A 14 3.61 0.45 31.66
N PHE A 15 2.32 0.33 32.00
CA PHE A 15 1.29 -0.15 31.07
C PHE A 15 0.81 0.90 30.06
N ILE A 16 1.06 2.18 30.29
CA ILE A 16 0.58 3.27 29.41
C ILE A 16 1.54 3.49 28.22
N THR A 17 2.79 3.01 28.27
CA THR A 17 3.79 3.29 27.24
C THR A 17 3.85 2.28 26.08
N SER A 18 3.09 1.19 26.12
CA SER A 18 3.03 0.24 25.01
C SER A 18 1.71 0.38 24.24
N SER A 19 1.54 1.50 23.54
CA SER A 19 0.53 1.58 22.48
C SER A 19 1.05 0.71 21.31
N PRO A 20 0.41 -0.41 20.95
CA PRO A 20 0.76 -1.09 19.70
C PRO A 20 0.51 -0.08 18.57
N SER A 21 1.54 0.19 17.78
CA SER A 21 1.43 1.01 16.58
C SER A 21 0.55 0.27 15.58
N PHE A 22 -0.76 0.50 15.64
CA PHE A 22 -1.78 -0.16 14.82
C PHE A 22 -1.81 0.50 13.42
N GLY A 23 -0.75 0.30 12.65
CA GLY A 23 -0.67 0.66 11.23
C GLY A 23 -0.68 -0.59 10.38
N GLU A 24 -1.48 -0.62 9.31
CA GLU A 24 -1.45 -1.72 8.36
C GLU A 24 -0.19 -1.63 7.47
N ASP A 25 0.45 -2.77 7.25
CA ASP A 25 1.65 -2.88 6.42
C ASP A 25 1.28 -2.97 4.94
N THR A 26 2.20 -2.52 4.09
CA THR A 26 2.07 -2.66 2.63
C THR A 26 2.06 -4.12 2.20
N LEU A 27 1.27 -4.43 1.17
CA LEU A 27 1.14 -5.76 0.59
C LEU A 27 2.16 -6.00 -0.54
N ASP A 28 2.82 -7.16 -0.49
CA ASP A 28 3.72 -7.63 -1.55
C ASP A 28 2.95 -8.13 -2.78
N LEU A 29 3.58 -7.99 -3.95
CA LEU A 29 3.14 -8.65 -5.18
C LEU A 29 3.81 -10.03 -5.28
N PRO A 30 3.11 -11.07 -5.77
CA PRO A 30 3.73 -12.38 -5.94
C PRO A 30 4.93 -12.28 -6.89
N ALA A 31 6.07 -12.85 -6.47
CA ALA A 31 7.25 -12.96 -7.32
C ALA A 31 6.95 -13.92 -8.48
N ILE A 32 7.11 -13.44 -9.71
CA ILE A 32 7.09 -14.28 -10.91
C ILE A 32 8.54 -14.41 -11.34
N GLU A 33 9.15 -15.58 -11.12
CA GLU A 33 10.58 -15.81 -11.39
C GLU A 33 10.95 -15.43 -12.84
N GLY A 34 11.92 -14.52 -12.98
CA GLY A 34 12.37 -14.00 -14.27
C GLY A 34 11.48 -12.91 -14.90
N SER A 35 10.44 -12.44 -14.21
CA SER A 35 9.55 -11.36 -14.64
C SER A 35 9.56 -10.22 -13.62
N HIS A 36 10.65 -9.46 -13.59
CA HIS A 36 10.67 -8.14 -12.94
C HIS A 36 9.96 -7.14 -13.86
N SER A 37 8.63 -7.02 -13.75
CA SER A 37 7.94 -5.93 -14.41
C SER A 37 8.31 -4.62 -13.71
N VAL A 38 8.47 -3.53 -14.48
CA VAL A 38 8.72 -2.19 -13.92
C VAL A 38 7.70 -1.85 -12.81
N GLY A 39 6.45 -2.33 -12.93
CA GLY A 39 5.44 -2.17 -11.89
C GLY A 39 5.75 -2.90 -10.58
N ASN A 40 6.27 -4.14 -10.63
CA ASN A 40 6.70 -4.87 -9.43
C ASN A 40 7.89 -4.19 -8.74
N ASP A 41 8.90 -3.78 -9.51
CA ASP A 41 10.09 -3.14 -8.95
C ASP A 41 9.75 -1.80 -8.29
N GLN A 42 8.91 -0.98 -8.95
CA GLN A 42 8.42 0.27 -8.38
C GLN A 42 7.54 0.02 -7.15
N ASN A 43 6.70 -1.02 -7.13
CA ASN A 43 5.97 -1.39 -5.93
C ASN A 43 6.92 -1.71 -4.77
N ASN A 44 7.96 -2.50 -5.00
CA ASN A 44 8.94 -2.87 -3.96
C ASN A 44 9.72 -1.66 -3.44
N LEU A 45 10.12 -0.73 -4.33
CA LEU A 45 10.72 0.55 -3.92
C LEU A 45 9.78 1.37 -3.07
N GLY A 46 8.49 1.43 -3.45
CA GLY A 46 7.45 2.10 -2.67
C GLY A 46 7.26 1.50 -1.29
N MET A 47 7.24 0.16 -1.17
CA MET A 47 7.15 -0.54 0.10
C MET A 47 8.36 -0.25 1.01
N ASN A 48 9.56 -0.24 0.46
CA ASN A 48 10.77 0.11 1.20
C ASN A 48 10.72 1.57 1.71
N ALA A 49 10.28 2.50 0.87
CA ALA A 49 10.09 3.89 1.26
C ALA A 49 9.01 4.04 2.35
N TYR A 50 7.89 3.32 2.24
CA TYR A 50 6.82 3.31 3.23
C TYR A 50 7.29 2.78 4.59
N LYS A 51 8.02 1.65 4.61
CA LYS A 51 8.63 1.08 5.83
C LYS A 51 9.59 2.06 6.51
N LYS A 52 10.26 2.90 5.71
CA LYS A 52 11.12 4.00 6.19
C LYS A 52 10.35 5.28 6.56
N LYS A 53 9.02 5.26 6.55
CA LYS A 53 8.11 6.40 6.77
C LYS A 53 8.34 7.57 5.81
N ARG A 54 8.90 7.32 4.63
CA ARG A 54 9.12 8.31 3.56
C ARG A 54 7.92 8.31 2.62
N PHE A 55 6.78 8.76 3.13
CA PHE A 55 5.49 8.58 2.46
C PHE A 55 5.39 9.30 1.11
N ASP A 56 6.01 10.47 0.94
CA ASP A 56 6.06 11.15 -0.35
C ASP A 56 6.83 10.35 -1.42
N GLN A 57 7.92 9.68 -1.00
CA GLN A 57 8.69 8.80 -1.90
C GLN A 57 7.91 7.53 -2.22
N ALA A 58 7.27 6.94 -1.22
CA ALA A 58 6.40 5.78 -1.40
C ALA A 58 5.28 6.09 -2.40
N LEU A 59 4.66 7.27 -2.28
CA LEU A 59 3.59 7.72 -3.17
C LEU A 59 4.09 7.76 -4.61
N LYS A 60 5.24 8.39 -4.88
CA LYS A 60 5.81 8.47 -6.24
C LYS A 60 6.04 7.09 -6.85
N HIS A 61 6.65 6.17 -6.09
CA HIS A 61 6.93 4.82 -6.57
C HIS A 61 5.64 4.03 -6.84
N PHE A 62 4.66 4.08 -5.94
CA PHE A 62 3.39 3.40 -6.17
C PHE A 62 2.57 4.03 -7.31
N GLN A 63 2.67 5.34 -7.54
CA GLN A 63 2.06 6.00 -8.68
C GLN A 63 2.63 5.47 -10.00
N VAL A 64 3.95 5.34 -10.10
CA VAL A 64 4.60 4.71 -11.26
C VAL A 64 4.12 3.28 -11.44
N ALA A 65 4.10 2.48 -10.37
CA ALA A 65 3.62 1.11 -10.40
C ALA A 65 2.17 1.02 -10.90
N SER A 66 1.30 1.96 -10.52
CA SER A 66 -0.11 2.00 -10.92
C SER A 66 -0.34 2.33 -12.40
N VAL A 67 0.58 3.09 -13.01
CA VAL A 67 0.53 3.41 -14.46
C VAL A 67 0.93 2.19 -15.29
N VAL A 68 1.96 1.46 -14.86
CA VAL A 68 2.44 0.26 -15.55
C VAL A 68 1.45 -0.89 -15.39
N ASP A 69 1.04 -1.19 -14.15
CA ASP A 69 0.21 -2.35 -13.81
C ASP A 69 -1.19 -1.95 -13.30
N ARG A 70 -2.00 -1.38 -14.19
CA ARG A 70 -3.35 -0.82 -13.90
C ARG A 70 -4.39 -1.81 -13.34
N LYS A 71 -4.12 -3.11 -13.37
CA LYS A 71 -5.06 -4.18 -12.95
C LYS A 71 -4.69 -4.84 -11.62
N LYS A 72 -3.58 -4.45 -10.98
CA LYS A 72 -3.13 -5.08 -9.72
C LYS A 72 -3.72 -4.36 -8.51
N GLY A 73 -4.73 -4.95 -7.86
CA GLY A 73 -5.38 -4.37 -6.68
C GLY A 73 -4.43 -4.03 -5.54
N VAL A 74 -3.40 -4.86 -5.33
CA VAL A 74 -2.33 -4.64 -4.32
C VAL A 74 -1.64 -3.27 -4.46
N ILE A 75 -1.37 -2.80 -5.69
CA ILE A 75 -0.72 -1.50 -5.91
C ILE A 75 -1.65 -0.36 -5.44
N PHE A 76 -2.94 -0.45 -5.77
CA PHE A 76 -3.93 0.53 -5.34
C PHE A 76 -4.16 0.48 -3.83
N PHE A 77 -4.03 -0.69 -3.20
CA PHE A 77 -4.07 -0.81 -1.75
C PHE A 77 -2.90 -0.08 -1.08
N ASN A 78 -1.68 -0.29 -1.59
CA ASN A 78 -0.48 0.39 -1.09
C ASN A 78 -0.52 1.91 -1.30
N LEU A 79 -1.13 2.37 -2.40
CA LEU A 79 -1.46 3.79 -2.60
C LEU A 79 -2.42 4.31 -1.52
N GLY A 80 -3.49 3.56 -1.23
CA GLY A 80 -4.45 3.91 -0.18
C GLY A 80 -3.79 4.04 1.19
N LEU A 81 -2.93 3.07 1.57
CA LEU A 81 -2.16 3.13 2.81
C LEU A 81 -1.28 4.38 2.86
N THR A 82 -0.57 4.68 1.79
CA THR A 82 0.34 5.83 1.72
C THR A 82 -0.41 7.15 1.81
N LEU A 83 -1.54 7.28 1.09
CA LEU A 83 -2.38 8.48 1.13
C LEU A 83 -3.03 8.67 2.50
N HIS A 84 -3.40 7.59 3.19
CA HIS A 84 -3.86 7.65 4.57
C HIS A 84 -2.79 8.22 5.50
N GLN A 85 -1.54 7.76 5.40
CA GLN A 85 -0.41 8.29 6.18
C GLN A 85 -0.12 9.76 5.88
N LEU A 86 -0.37 10.20 4.65
CA LEU A 86 -0.25 11.61 4.23
C LEU A 86 -1.49 12.46 4.60
N GLY A 87 -2.49 11.89 5.26
CA GLY A 87 -3.73 12.59 5.65
C GLY A 87 -4.74 12.81 4.52
N ASN A 88 -4.48 12.31 3.32
CA ASN A 88 -5.40 12.41 2.18
C ASN A 88 -6.44 11.27 2.21
N HIS A 89 -7.34 11.32 3.20
CA HIS A 89 -8.29 10.25 3.49
C HIS A 89 -9.33 10.03 2.37
N LEU A 90 -9.78 11.08 1.69
CA LEU A 90 -10.75 10.93 0.60
C LEU A 90 -10.15 10.15 -0.58
N GLU A 91 -8.91 10.47 -0.96
CA GLU A 91 -8.24 9.75 -2.05
C GLU A 91 -7.83 8.34 -1.62
N ALA A 92 -7.42 8.17 -0.35
CA ALA A 92 -7.17 6.84 0.23
C ALA A 92 -8.39 5.93 0.12
N ALA A 93 -9.59 6.42 0.48
CA ALA A 93 -10.84 5.67 0.37
C ALA A 93 -11.15 5.20 -1.05
N LYS A 94 -10.99 6.09 -2.05
CA LYS A 94 -11.13 5.70 -3.47
C LYS A 94 -10.17 4.59 -3.85
N HIS A 95 -8.92 4.69 -3.41
CA HIS A 95 -7.87 3.71 -3.69
C HIS A 95 -8.15 2.35 -3.04
N PHE A 96 -8.60 2.33 -1.79
CA PHE A 96 -8.99 1.09 -1.11
C PHE A 96 -10.18 0.39 -1.78
N GLN A 97 -11.23 1.15 -2.11
CA GLN A 97 -12.39 0.60 -2.80
C GLN A 97 -12.01 0.06 -4.19
N TRP A 98 -11.14 0.78 -4.92
CA TRP A 98 -10.64 0.32 -6.21
C TRP A 98 -9.77 -0.95 -6.10
N ALA A 99 -8.95 -1.05 -5.05
CA ALA A 99 -8.17 -2.24 -4.77
C ALA A 99 -9.06 -3.47 -4.55
N LEU A 100 -10.13 -3.33 -3.76
CA LEU A 100 -11.12 -4.39 -3.52
C LEU A 100 -11.85 -4.77 -4.81
N LYS A 101 -12.20 -3.80 -5.65
CA LYS A 101 -12.84 -4.06 -6.95
C LYS A 101 -11.93 -4.84 -7.90
N LEU A 102 -10.63 -4.55 -7.93
CA LEU A 102 -9.66 -5.24 -8.79
C LEU A 102 -9.26 -6.62 -8.26
N SER A 103 -9.31 -6.84 -6.95
CA SER A 103 -8.85 -8.07 -6.31
C SER A 103 -9.81 -8.50 -5.20
N PRO A 104 -11.08 -8.81 -5.53
CA PRO A 104 -12.12 -9.11 -4.53
C PRO A 104 -11.82 -10.36 -3.70
N ASN A 105 -11.03 -11.28 -4.24
CA ASN A 105 -10.65 -12.53 -3.58
C ASN A 105 -9.37 -12.41 -2.73
N ASN A 106 -8.71 -11.24 -2.71
CA ASN A 106 -7.54 -11.02 -1.89
C ASN A 106 -7.95 -10.75 -0.44
N LYS A 107 -7.78 -11.76 0.43
CA LYS A 107 -8.20 -11.73 1.84
C LYS A 107 -7.57 -10.60 2.64
N ASN A 108 -6.36 -10.17 2.30
CA ASN A 108 -5.70 -9.06 2.98
C ASN A 108 -6.41 -7.74 2.63
N ILE A 109 -6.77 -7.54 1.37
CA ILE A 109 -7.50 -6.35 0.93
C ILE A 109 -8.93 -6.36 1.49
N SER A 110 -9.68 -7.46 1.32
CA SER A 110 -11.06 -7.54 1.80
C SER A 110 -11.17 -7.55 3.33
N GLY A 111 -10.13 -8.00 4.01
CA GLY A 111 -10.05 -8.06 5.47
C GLY A 111 -9.54 -6.78 6.13
N SER A 112 -8.93 -5.87 5.35
CA SER A 112 -8.28 -4.65 5.85
C SER A 112 -9.18 -3.83 6.76
N SER A 113 -8.65 -3.51 7.95
CA SER A 113 -9.33 -2.64 8.91
C SER A 113 -9.38 -1.20 8.39
N LEU A 114 -8.34 -0.72 7.71
CA LEU A 114 -8.32 0.60 7.11
C LEU A 114 -9.34 0.71 5.97
N LEU A 115 -9.49 -0.31 5.13
CA LEU A 115 -10.54 -0.30 4.12
C LEU A 115 -11.92 -0.14 4.75
N LYS A 116 -12.19 -0.85 5.85
CA LYS A 116 -13.46 -0.73 6.59
C LYS A 116 -13.61 0.65 7.21
N GLU A 117 -12.56 1.19 7.84
CA GLU A 117 -12.57 2.54 8.41
C GLU A 117 -12.85 3.62 7.36
N HIS A 118 -12.30 3.47 6.15
CA HIS A 118 -12.53 4.38 5.02
C HIS A 118 -13.82 4.07 4.24
N HIS A 119 -14.62 3.10 4.69
CA HIS A 119 -15.96 2.87 4.14
C HIS A 119 -16.93 3.95 4.64
N CYS A 120 -17.83 4.43 3.77
CA CYS A 120 -18.73 5.53 4.12
C CYS A 120 -19.65 5.19 5.31
N ASP A 121 -20.04 3.92 5.49
CA ASP A 121 -20.84 3.48 6.65
C ASP A 121 -20.11 3.73 7.99
N ASN A 122 -18.77 3.68 7.98
CA ASN A 122 -17.94 3.83 9.17
C ASN A 122 -17.33 5.23 9.30
N ASN A 123 -17.30 6.00 8.21
CA ASN A 123 -16.77 7.35 8.18
C ASN A 123 -17.75 8.30 7.48
N PRO A 124 -18.63 8.98 8.23
CA PRO A 124 -19.66 9.86 7.67
C PRO A 124 -19.08 11.12 6.98
N LYS A 125 -17.77 11.37 7.07
CA LYS A 125 -17.09 12.43 6.33
C LYS A 125 -16.77 12.03 4.88
N LEU A 126 -16.94 10.76 4.52
CA LEU A 126 -16.68 10.23 3.18
C LEU A 126 -18.00 9.95 2.44
N PRO A 127 -18.15 10.38 1.17
CA PRO A 127 -19.31 10.01 0.38
C PRO A 127 -19.27 8.52 0.03
N CYS A 128 -20.44 7.87 -0.06
CA CYS A 128 -20.53 6.45 -0.47
C CYS A 128 -20.27 6.24 -1.96
N ASP A 129 -20.63 7.22 -2.80
CA ASP A 129 -20.32 7.20 -4.22
C ASP A 129 -18.91 7.73 -4.46
N LEU A 130 -17.93 6.89 -4.14
CA LEU A 130 -16.54 7.15 -4.44
C LEU A 130 -16.29 6.88 -5.93
N GLY A 131 -16.04 7.95 -6.68
CA GLY A 131 -15.57 7.85 -8.06
C GLY A 131 -14.23 7.12 -8.17
N LYS A 132 -13.79 6.86 -9.40
CA LYS A 132 -12.48 6.23 -9.65
C LYS A 132 -11.35 7.08 -9.02
N PRO A 133 -10.27 6.44 -8.53
CA PRO A 133 -9.09 7.16 -8.09
C PRO A 133 -8.54 8.05 -9.22
N SER A 134 -7.94 9.16 -8.83
CA SER A 134 -7.34 10.12 -9.74
C SER A 134 -6.29 9.45 -10.63
N LYS A 135 -6.28 9.79 -11.93
CA LYS A 135 -5.25 9.27 -12.83
C LYS A 135 -3.91 9.89 -12.45
N HIS A 136 -2.94 9.05 -12.10
CA HIS A 136 -1.58 9.48 -11.88
C HIS A 136 -0.90 9.74 -13.22
N LYS A 137 -0.45 10.98 -13.43
CA LYS A 137 0.51 11.30 -14.47
C LYS A 137 1.90 11.17 -13.84
N VAL A 138 2.73 10.33 -14.42
CA VAL A 138 4.14 10.24 -14.02
C VAL A 138 4.88 11.08 -15.05
N GLU A 139 5.63 12.09 -14.63
CA GLU A 139 6.47 12.84 -15.57
C GLU A 139 7.40 11.87 -16.30
N GLY A 140 7.34 11.88 -17.64
CA GLY A 140 8.05 10.92 -18.48
C GLY A 140 7.30 9.60 -18.76
N SER A 141 6.06 9.40 -18.30
CA SER A 141 5.26 8.19 -18.60
C SER A 141 5.08 7.93 -20.10
N ASP A 142 5.15 8.98 -20.90
CA ASP A 142 5.03 8.95 -22.35
C ASP A 142 6.25 8.23 -22.99
N THR A 143 7.33 8.08 -22.23
CA THR A 143 8.57 7.38 -22.62
C THR A 143 8.75 6.01 -21.95
N ILE A 144 7.87 5.63 -21.02
CA ILE A 144 7.86 4.27 -20.47
C ILE A 144 7.17 3.36 -21.49
N SER A 145 7.90 2.99 -22.55
CA SER A 145 7.53 1.83 -23.35
C SER A 145 7.38 0.63 -22.39
N PRO A 146 6.33 -0.20 -22.53
CA PRO A 146 6.28 -1.48 -21.84
C PRO A 146 7.65 -2.16 -22.01
N PRO A 147 8.25 -2.72 -20.94
CA PRO A 147 9.58 -3.31 -21.06
C PRO A 147 9.57 -4.24 -22.27
N ASN A 148 10.45 -3.96 -23.22
CA ASN A 148 10.65 -4.81 -24.39
C ASN A 148 10.83 -6.22 -23.83
N TYR A 149 9.83 -7.08 -24.04
CA TYR A 149 9.87 -8.46 -23.64
C TYR A 149 10.98 -9.09 -24.49
N MET A 150 12.22 -9.08 -23.99
CA MET A 150 13.29 -9.86 -24.58
C MET A 150 12.92 -11.33 -24.34
N PRO A 151 12.54 -12.09 -25.38
CA PRO A 151 12.32 -13.51 -25.19
C PRO A 151 13.67 -14.11 -24.78
N LYS A 152 13.65 -14.96 -23.75
CA LYS A 152 14.83 -15.66 -23.25
C LYS A 152 15.58 -16.29 -24.43
N SER A 153 16.87 -15.96 -24.57
CA SER A 153 17.78 -16.73 -25.41
C SER A 153 17.87 -18.14 -24.83
N SER A 154 17.13 -19.06 -25.44
CA SER A 154 17.36 -20.49 -25.31
C SER A 154 18.74 -20.82 -25.89
N GLY A 155 19.78 -20.83 -25.05
CA GLY A 155 20.95 -21.68 -25.30
C GLY A 155 20.52 -23.11 -25.01
N GLY A 156 20.42 -24.00 -25.99
CA GLY A 156 21.58 -24.62 -26.64
C GLY A 156 22.12 -25.66 -25.65
N GLY A 157 21.63 -26.90 -25.64
CA GLY A 157 21.84 -27.84 -26.75
C GLY A 157 23.29 -28.27 -26.73
N SER A 158 23.62 -29.27 -25.91
CA SER A 158 24.90 -29.98 -25.98
C SER A 158 24.62 -31.47 -25.87
N TYR A 159 25.14 -32.17 -26.88
CA TYR A 159 25.10 -33.60 -27.16
C TYR A 159 25.72 -34.45 -26.05
#